data_AF-A0A229VWC6-F1
#
_entry.id   AF-A0A229VWC6-F1
#
_cell.length_a   1.000
_cell.length_b   1.000
_cell.length_c   1.000
_cell.angle_alpha   90.00
_cell.angle_beta   90.00
_cell.angle_gamma   90.00
#
_symmetry.space_group_name_H-M   'P 1'
#
loop_
_entity.id
_entity.type
_entity.pdbx_description
1 polymer ?
#
loop_
_entity_poly.entity_id
_entity_poly.type
_entity_poly.pdbx_seq_one_letter_code
_entity_poly.pdbx_strand_id
1 'polypeptide(L)'
;LEKLFREGKLFAFLEPSLTAAGPVARTTNRLEGGVNSPLKHVLLDHHGLPEEHMRRACEWVCYMKSGSPDPKSLIRPEHWKPLRRAARPDDSGDDGSPQYGTGVDWNEFHTHTEWNQTD
;
A
#
# COMPACT_ATOMS: atom_id res chain seq x y z
N LEU A 1 28.96 3.01 13.77
CA LEU A 1 29.71 3.24 12.51
C LEU A 1 30.76 2.16 12.27
N GLU A 2 31.64 1.85 13.23
CA GLU A 2 32.67 0.80 13.09
C GLU A 2 32.14 -0.58 12.68
N LYS A 3 30.98 -0.99 13.21
CA LYS A 3 30.35 -2.26 12.82
C LYS A 3 30.09 -2.33 11.30
N LEU A 4 29.52 -1.27 10.72
CA LEU A 4 29.24 -1.20 9.28
C LEU A 4 30.52 -1.12 8.43
N PHE A 5 31.57 -0.52 8.97
CA PHE A 5 32.90 -0.50 8.35
C PHE A 5 33.52 -1.89 8.34
N ARG A 6 33.51 -2.59 9.48
CA ARG A 6 34.02 -3.98 9.61
C ARG A 6 33.22 -4.98 8.78
N GLU A 7 31.93 -4.74 8.59
CA GLU A 7 31.04 -5.55 7.73
C GLU A 7 31.19 -5.23 6.22
N GLY A 8 32.08 -4.31 5.82
CA GLY A 8 32.28 -3.95 4.41
C GLY A 8 31.09 -3.24 3.75
N LYS A 9 30.13 -2.74 4.55
CA LYS A 9 28.90 -2.10 4.04
C LYS A 9 29.10 -0.62 3.72
N LEU A 10 30.09 0.03 4.34
CA LEU A 10 30.48 1.39 4.01
C LEU A 10 31.41 1.38 2.80
N PHE A 11 31.22 2.34 1.88
CA PHE A 11 32.04 2.51 0.67
C PHE A 11 32.09 1.30 -0.27
N ALA A 12 31.09 0.42 -0.23
CA ALA A 12 30.97 -0.75 -1.11
C ALA A 12 31.01 -0.42 -2.62
N PHE A 13 30.73 0.83 -2.99
CA PHE A 13 30.89 1.33 -4.37
C PHE A 13 32.36 1.40 -4.84
N LEU A 14 33.33 1.34 -3.92
CA LEU A 14 34.77 1.25 -4.22
C LEU A 14 35.23 -0.20 -4.43
N GLU A 15 34.39 -1.18 -4.11
CA GLU A 15 34.72 -2.59 -4.25
C GLU A 15 34.64 -3.01 -5.73
N PRO A 16 35.75 -3.46 -6.35
CA PRO A 16 35.77 -3.80 -7.78
C PRO A 16 34.82 -4.93 -8.16
N SER A 17 34.58 -5.88 -7.24
CA SER A 17 33.65 -6.99 -7.46
C SER A 17 32.18 -6.54 -7.50
N LEU A 18 31.81 -5.52 -6.72
CA LEU A 18 30.45 -4.98 -6.67
C LEU A 18 30.16 -3.97 -7.80
N THR A 19 31.20 -3.44 -8.44
CA THR A 19 31.14 -2.55 -9.60
C THR A 19 31.39 -3.27 -10.93
N ALA A 20 31.64 -4.59 -10.90
CA ALA A 20 31.89 -5.40 -12.09
C ALA A 20 30.72 -5.38 -13.09
N ALA A 21 29.49 -5.19 -12.61
CA ALA A 21 28.29 -5.04 -13.44
C ALA A 21 28.07 -3.61 -13.96
N GLY A 22 28.94 -2.65 -13.60
CA GLY A 22 28.88 -1.26 -14.00
C GLY A 22 28.85 -0.27 -12.82
N PRO A 23 28.84 1.04 -13.12
CA PRO A 23 28.86 2.08 -12.08
C PRO A 23 27.64 1.99 -11.15
N VAL A 24 27.90 2.02 -9.84
CA VAL A 24 26.83 2.11 -8.83
C VAL A 24 26.22 3.51 -8.89
N ALA A 25 24.89 3.59 -8.97
CA ALA A 25 24.19 4.86 -9.00
C ALA A 25 24.45 5.66 -7.69
N ARG A 26 24.83 6.93 -7.83
CA ARG A 26 25.15 7.82 -6.69
C ARG A 26 23.92 8.19 -5.86
N THR A 27 22.71 8.04 -6.43
CA THR A 27 21.44 8.38 -5.78
C THR A 27 20.45 7.23 -5.90
N THR A 28 19.53 7.16 -4.94
CA THR A 28 18.43 6.20 -4.94
C THR A 28 17.25 6.63 -5.80
N ASN A 29 17.34 7.74 -6.56
CA ASN A 29 16.25 8.27 -7.38
C ASN A 29 15.69 7.23 -8.36
N ARG A 30 16.54 6.38 -8.93
CA ARG A 30 16.12 5.29 -9.83
C ARG A 30 15.28 4.24 -9.10
N LEU A 31 15.57 3.98 -7.82
CA LEU A 31 14.80 3.06 -6.99
C LEU A 31 13.50 3.75 -6.54
N GLU A 32 13.59 4.96 -6.00
CA GLU A 32 12.46 5.67 -5.39
C GLU A 32 11.45 6.18 -6.41
N GLY A 33 11.92 6.75 -7.51
CA GLY A 33 11.09 7.21 -8.62
C GLY A 33 10.75 6.10 -9.62
N GLY A 34 11.51 5.01 -9.64
CA GLY A 34 11.30 3.89 -10.57
C GLY A 34 10.48 2.77 -9.96
N VAL A 35 11.10 1.92 -9.13
CA VAL A 35 10.47 0.69 -8.62
C VAL A 35 9.50 0.99 -7.48
N ASN A 36 9.87 1.87 -6.55
CA ASN A 36 9.05 2.14 -5.36
C ASN A 36 7.86 3.04 -5.65
N SER A 37 7.93 3.94 -6.64
CA SER A 37 6.85 4.87 -6.95
C SER A 37 5.53 4.14 -7.29
N PRO A 38 5.48 3.16 -8.21
CA PRO A 38 4.27 2.36 -8.46
C PRO A 38 3.74 1.63 -7.23
N LEU A 39 4.63 1.09 -6.37
CA LEU A 39 4.21 0.41 -5.14
C LEU A 39 3.60 1.38 -4.13
N LYS A 40 4.18 2.59 -4.00
CA LYS A 40 3.61 3.66 -3.17
C LYS A 40 2.22 4.06 -3.67
N HIS A 41 2.03 4.20 -4.98
CA HIS A 41 0.71 4.48 -5.56
C HIS A 41 -0.31 3.37 -5.25
N VAL A 42 0.07 2.10 -5.43
CA VAL A 42 -0.82 0.97 -5.11
C VAL A 42 -1.19 0.95 -3.63
N LEU A 43 -0.26 1.23 -2.73
CA LEU A 43 -0.57 1.31 -1.29
C LEU A 43 -1.48 2.49 -0.95
N LEU A 44 -1.35 3.61 -1.66
CA LEU A 44 -2.23 4.77 -1.50
C LEU A 44 -3.64 4.47 -2.04
N ASP A 45 -3.75 3.90 -3.23
CA ASP A 45 -5.03 3.61 -3.89
C ASP A 45 -5.83 2.53 -3.17
N HIS A 46 -5.15 1.62 -2.47
CA HIS A 46 -5.75 0.54 -1.69
C HIS A 46 -5.69 0.79 -0.17
N HIS A 47 -5.39 2.01 0.25
CA HIS A 47 -5.35 2.37 1.67
C HIS A 47 -6.69 2.09 2.36
N GLY A 48 -6.65 1.57 3.59
CA GLY A 48 -7.84 1.23 4.38
C GLY A 48 -8.44 -0.14 4.05
N LEU A 49 -7.92 -0.87 3.06
CA LEU A 49 -8.26 -2.26 2.83
C LEU A 49 -7.45 -3.19 3.76
N PRO A 50 -7.87 -4.46 3.95
CA PRO A 50 -7.12 -5.40 4.76
C PRO A 50 -5.66 -5.51 4.32
N GLU A 51 -4.73 -5.65 5.27
CA GLU A 51 -3.29 -5.70 4.98
C GLU A 51 -2.95 -6.79 3.94
N GLU A 52 -3.61 -7.94 4.03
CA GLU A 52 -3.46 -9.04 3.05
C GLU A 52 -3.81 -8.60 1.62
N HIS A 53 -4.87 -7.79 1.46
CA HIS A 53 -5.26 -7.23 0.16
C HIS A 53 -4.20 -6.26 -0.37
N MET A 54 -3.75 -5.33 0.47
CA MET A 54 -2.73 -4.34 0.09
C MET A 54 -1.42 -5.03 -0.30
N ARG A 55 -1.00 -6.05 0.47
CA ARG A 55 0.17 -6.87 0.17
C ARG A 55 0.01 -7.59 -1.17
N ARG A 56 -1.15 -8.21 -1.42
CA ARG A 56 -1.41 -8.93 -2.66
C ARG A 56 -1.42 -8.01 -3.89
N ALA A 57 -1.91 -6.78 -3.74
CA ALA A 57 -1.84 -5.76 -4.78
C ALA A 57 -0.39 -5.36 -5.10
N CYS A 58 0.46 -5.19 -4.08
CA CYS A 58 1.90 -4.94 -4.28
C CYS A 58 2.60 -6.14 -4.94
N GLU A 59 2.32 -7.36 -4.49
CA GLU A 59 2.84 -8.60 -5.09
C GLU A 59 2.47 -8.69 -6.58
N TRP A 60 1.24 -8.32 -6.93
CA TRP A 60 0.80 -8.28 -8.32
C TRP A 60 1.62 -7.30 -9.17
N VAL A 61 1.88 -6.08 -8.65
CA VAL A 61 2.71 -5.10 -9.35
C VAL A 61 4.14 -5.62 -9.55
N CYS A 62 4.73 -6.22 -8.51
CA CYS A 62 6.05 -6.84 -8.58
C CYS A 62 6.09 -7.97 -9.61
N TYR A 63 5.08 -8.84 -9.60
CA TYR A 63 4.95 -9.95 -10.54
C TYR A 63 4.89 -9.47 -11.99
N MET A 64 4.03 -8.49 -12.29
CA MET A 64 3.88 -7.93 -13.63
C MET A 64 5.12 -7.21 -14.14
N LYS A 65 6.01 -6.77 -13.25
CA LYS A 65 7.30 -6.14 -13.58
C LYS A 65 8.47 -7.13 -13.64
N SER A 66 8.24 -8.42 -13.39
CA SER A 66 9.27 -9.45 -13.53
C SER A 66 9.64 -9.67 -15.00
N GLY A 67 10.71 -10.43 -15.25
CA GLY A 67 11.22 -10.62 -16.62
C GLY A 67 10.30 -11.42 -17.56
N SER A 68 9.39 -12.23 -17.02
CA SER A 68 8.47 -13.06 -17.80
C SER A 68 7.17 -13.38 -17.03
N PRO A 69 6.29 -12.38 -16.79
CA PRO A 69 5.01 -12.64 -16.15
C PRO A 69 4.10 -13.46 -17.07
N ASP A 70 3.43 -14.47 -16.51
CA ASP A 70 2.36 -15.24 -17.15
C ASP A 70 1.08 -15.20 -16.29
N PRO A 71 0.33 -14.09 -16.32
CA PRO A 71 -0.85 -13.95 -15.46
C PRO A 71 -1.93 -15.00 -15.76
N LYS A 72 -1.91 -15.62 -16.95
CA LYS A 72 -2.89 -16.66 -17.33
C LYS A 72 -2.63 -17.96 -16.58
N SER A 73 -1.37 -18.28 -16.28
CA SER A 73 -1.03 -19.49 -15.51
C SER A 73 -1.57 -19.48 -14.08
N LEU A 74 -1.91 -18.30 -13.55
CA LEU A 74 -2.50 -18.15 -12.21
C LEU A 74 -4.00 -18.50 -12.18
N ILE A 75 -4.65 -18.61 -13.34
CA ILE A 75 -6.08 -18.91 -13.44
C ILE A 75 -6.26 -20.44 -13.47
N ARG A 76 -6.74 -21.00 -12.36
CA ARG A 76 -7.06 -22.42 -12.23
C ARG A 76 -8.51 -22.69 -12.62
N PRO A 77 -8.86 -23.93 -13.02
CA PRO A 77 -10.25 -24.34 -13.28
C PRO A 77 -11.23 -23.95 -12.16
N GLU A 78 -10.74 -23.96 -10.92
CA GLU A 78 -11.44 -23.59 -9.69
C GLU A 78 -11.93 -22.13 -9.69
N HIS A 79 -11.16 -21.22 -10.30
CA HIS A 79 -11.42 -19.79 -10.28
C HIS A 79 -12.57 -19.36 -11.22
N TRP A 80 -12.98 -20.22 -12.16
CA TRP A 80 -14.13 -19.96 -13.04
C TRP A 80 -15.48 -20.08 -12.33
N LYS A 81 -15.50 -20.73 -11.16
CA LYS A 81 -16.68 -20.86 -10.29
C LYS A 81 -16.30 -20.39 -8.89
N PRO A 82 -16.15 -19.07 -8.67
CA PRO A 82 -15.73 -18.58 -7.37
C PRO A 82 -16.72 -19.06 -6.30
N LEU A 83 -16.20 -19.72 -5.26
CA LEU A 83 -16.97 -19.98 -4.06
C LEU A 83 -17.50 -18.63 -3.56
N ARG A 84 -18.82 -18.55 -3.34
CA ARG A 84 -19.44 -17.37 -2.76
C ARG A 84 -18.73 -17.15 -1.42
N ARG A 85 -17.92 -16.10 -1.33
CA ARG A 85 -17.28 -15.74 -0.06
C ARG A 85 -18.42 -15.51 0.92
N ALA A 86 -18.46 -16.29 2.00
CA ALA A 86 -19.39 -16.01 3.08
C ALA A 86 -19.24 -14.52 3.42
N ALA A 87 -20.35 -13.81 3.51
CA ALA A 87 -20.32 -12.44 4.02
C ALA A 87 -19.51 -12.50 5.32
N ARG A 88 -18.45 -11.68 5.41
CA ARG A 88 -17.80 -11.51 6.71
C ARG A 88 -18.92 -11.06 7.64
N PRO A 89 -19.10 -11.69 8.82
CA PRO A 89 -19.96 -11.10 9.82
C PRO A 89 -19.55 -9.63 9.94
N ASP A 90 -20.54 -8.76 9.98
CA ASP A 90 -20.30 -7.36 10.28
C ASP A 90 -19.47 -7.31 11.55
N ASP A 91 -18.28 -6.75 11.45
CA ASP A 91 -17.56 -6.31 12.63
C ASP A 91 -18.23 -5.01 13.08
N SER A 92 -19.54 -5.06 13.35
CA SER A 92 -20.20 -4.10 14.23
C SER A 92 -19.80 -4.43 15.66
N GLY A 93 -18.49 -4.53 15.90
CA GLY A 93 -17.90 -4.32 17.19
C GLY A 93 -18.08 -2.83 17.49
N ASP A 94 -19.09 -2.54 18.30
CA ASP A 94 -19.12 -1.34 19.12
C ASP A 94 -17.90 -1.35 20.04
N ASP A 95 -16.72 -1.01 19.50
CA ASP A 95 -15.47 -0.84 20.25
C ASP A 95 -15.35 0.59 20.81
N GLY A 96 -16.43 1.37 20.84
CA GLY A 96 -16.43 2.75 21.36
C GLY A 96 -15.41 3.69 20.71
N SER A 97 -14.67 3.24 19.68
CA SER A 97 -13.64 3.96 18.98
C SER A 97 -14.29 4.66 17.78
N PRO A 98 -14.20 6.00 17.67
CA PRO A 98 -14.83 6.72 16.57
C PRO A 98 -14.33 6.18 15.23
N GLN A 99 -15.25 5.71 14.40
CA GLN A 99 -14.93 5.31 13.03
C GLN A 99 -14.41 6.54 12.27
N TYR A 100 -13.29 6.40 11.57
CA TYR A 100 -12.80 7.44 10.68
C TYR A 100 -13.87 7.75 9.62
N GLY A 101 -14.52 8.91 9.74
CA GLY A 101 -15.57 9.37 8.82
C GLY A 101 -16.96 9.55 9.42
N THR A 102 -17.19 9.22 10.70
CA THR A 102 -18.48 9.52 11.39
C THR A 102 -18.42 10.77 12.27
N GLY A 103 -17.33 11.54 12.19
CA GLY A 103 -17.02 12.64 13.11
C GLY A 103 -17.36 14.05 12.63
N VAL A 104 -18.40 14.22 11.80
CA VAL A 104 -19.02 15.54 11.60
C VAL A 104 -20.52 15.33 11.40
N ASP A 105 -21.30 15.50 12.47
CA ASP A 105 -22.72 15.81 12.31
C ASP A 105 -22.82 17.27 11.86
N TRP A 106 -23.46 17.50 10.71
CA TRP A 106 -23.66 18.84 10.16
C TRP A 106 -24.44 19.76 11.12
N ASN A 107 -25.23 19.18 12.03
CA ASN A 107 -25.95 19.89 13.08
C ASN A 107 -25.07 20.37 14.24
N GLU A 108 -23.86 19.82 14.41
CA GLU A 108 -22.97 20.18 15.53
C GLU A 108 -22.44 21.63 15.42
N PHE A 109 -22.38 22.17 14.20
CA PHE A 109 -21.86 23.51 13.92
C PHE A 109 -22.93 24.59 13.77
N HIS A 110 -24.22 24.25 13.83
CA HIS A 110 -25.30 25.21 13.60
C HIS A 110 -26.29 25.17 14.75
N THR A 111 -26.28 26.22 15.58
CA THR A 111 -27.38 26.49 16.52
C THR A 111 -28.68 26.69 15.75
N HIS A 112 -29.68 25.89 16.08
CA HIS A 112 -31.02 26.02 15.53
C HIS A 112 -31.55 27.43 15.88
N THR A 113 -31.73 28.29 14.88
CA THR A 113 -32.44 29.55 15.07
C THR A 113 -33.91 29.31 14.84
N GLU A 114 -34.72 29.50 15.88
CA GLU A 114 -36.17 29.53 15.73
C GLU A 114 -36.54 30.73 14.85
N TRP A 115 -37.08 30.44 13.66
CA TRP A 115 -37.73 31.46 12.85
C TRP A 115 -39.06 31.83 13.52
N ASN A 116 -39.09 32.96 14.21
CA ASN A 116 -40.34 33.56 14.65
C ASN A 116 -40.98 34.28 13.46
N GLN A 117 -41.98 33.63 12.86
CA GLN A 117 -42.90 34.28 11.94
C GLN A 117 -43.87 35.14 12.78
N THR A 118 -43.59 36.43 12.89
CA THR A 118 -44.60 37.40 13.31
C THR A 118 -45.32 37.96 12.08
N ASP A 119 -46.65 37.91 12.13
CA ASP A 119 -47.61 38.54 11.21
C ASP A 119 -47.30 40.02 10.91
#